data_AF-A0A3C1KHM6-F1
#
_entry.id   AF-A0A3C1KHM6-F1
#
_cell.length_a   1.000
_cell.length_b   1.000
_cell.length_c   1.000
_cell.angle_alpha   90.00
_cell.angle_beta   90.00
_cell.angle_gamma   90.00
#
_symmetry.space_group_name_H-M   'P 1'
#
loop_
_entity.id
_entity.type
_entity.pdbx_description
1 polymer ?
#
loop_
_entity_poly.entity_id
_entity_poly.type
_entity_poly.pdbx_seq_one_letter_code
_entity_poly.pdbx_strand_id
1 'polypeptide(L)'
;GAIRDCMAEIRRLRCDELLQVALTEQHKPVLAICVGMQALMSHSEENGGVDCLNVIPGTVRHFGHPLQDADGQRLKVPHMGW
;
A
#
# COMPACT_ATOMS: atom_id res chain seq x y z
N GLY A 1 -6.52 -6.73 -1.88
CA GLY A 1 -6.48 -6.54 -0.43
C GLY A 1 -7.45 -5.47 0.01
N ALA A 2 -7.11 -4.77 1.09
CA ALA A 2 -7.96 -3.77 1.77
C ALA A 2 -7.59 -2.31 1.43
N ILE A 3 -6.62 -2.10 0.53
CA ILE A 3 -6.05 -0.77 0.27
C ILE A 3 -7.06 0.23 -0.27
N ARG A 4 -8.01 -0.20 -1.10
CA ARG A 4 -9.06 0.67 -1.65
C ARG A 4 -9.87 1.33 -0.54
N ASP A 5 -10.35 0.53 0.41
CA ASP A 5 -11.23 1.01 1.48
C ASP A 5 -10.41 1.83 2.50
N CYS A 6 -9.16 1.44 2.75
CA CYS A 6 -8.22 2.23 3.55
C CYS A 6 -7.97 3.63 2.96
N MET A 7 -7.68 3.73 1.65
CA MET A 7 -7.49 5.01 0.97
C MET A 7 -8.75 5.86 0.97
N ALA A 8 -9.94 5.25 0.86
CA ALA A 8 -11.21 5.96 0.97
C ALA A 8 -11.35 6.63 2.35
N GLU A 9 -11.05 5.91 3.44
CA GLU A 9 -11.12 6.48 4.79
C GLU A 9 -10.03 7.52 5.07
N ILE A 10 -8.81 7.33 4.57
CA ILE A 10 -7.73 8.33 4.67
C ILE A 10 -8.17 9.66 4.07
N ARG A 11 -8.77 9.64 2.87
CA ARG A 11 -9.28 10.84 2.19
C ARG A 11 -10.50 11.41 2.91
N ARG A 12 -11.44 10.56 3.33
CA ARG A 12 -12.67 10.99 4.04
C ARG A 12 -12.35 11.71 5.35
N LEU A 13 -11.33 11.25 6.07
CA LEU A 13 -10.86 11.83 7.33
C LEU A 13 -9.81 12.95 7.13
N ARG A 14 -9.42 13.24 5.88
CA ARG A 14 -8.38 14.21 5.51
C ARG A 14 -7.02 13.92 6.16
N CYS A 15 -6.74 12.63 6.41
CA CYS A 15 -5.46 12.20 6.98
C CYS A 15 -4.32 12.35 5.98
N ASP A 16 -4.60 12.38 4.68
CA ASP A 16 -3.66 12.71 3.61
C ASP A 16 -3.10 14.13 3.75
N GLU A 17 -3.96 15.12 4.00
CA GLU A 17 -3.53 16.50 4.24
C GLU A 17 -2.71 16.64 5.52
N LEU A 18 -3.17 16.01 6.61
CA LEU A 18 -2.44 16.00 7.88
C LEU A 18 -1.04 15.38 7.73
N LEU A 19 -0.95 14.29 6.97
CA LEU A 19 0.31 13.64 6.67
C LEU A 19 1.24 14.55 5.85
N GLN A 20 0.72 15.23 4.82
CA GLN A 20 1.53 16.16 4.03
C GLN A 20 2.13 17.25 4.91
N VAL A 21 1.33 17.92 5.74
CA VAL A 21 1.82 18.96 6.67
C VAL A 21 2.87 18.38 7.64
N ALA A 22 2.63 17.19 8.18
CA ALA A 22 3.57 16.54 9.09
C ALA A 22 4.94 16.30 8.42
N LEU A 23 4.96 15.89 7.15
CA LEU A 23 6.17 15.57 6.41
C LEU A 23 6.91 16.81 5.88
N THR A 24 6.19 17.76 5.28
CA THR A 24 6.78 18.87 4.52
C THR A 24 7.04 20.11 5.35
N GLU A 25 6.13 20.46 6.27
CA GLU A 25 6.23 21.67 7.08
C GLU A 25 6.84 21.40 8.46
N GLN A 26 6.44 20.28 9.07
CA GLN A 26 6.81 19.97 10.46
C GLN A 26 8.01 19.01 10.56
N HIS A 27 8.42 18.40 9.44
CA HIS A 27 9.48 17.40 9.36
C HIS A 27 9.39 16.30 10.43
N LYS A 28 8.16 15.88 10.75
CA LYS A 28 7.89 14.85 11.75
C LYS A 28 8.19 13.47 11.17
N PRO A 29 8.97 12.62 11.85
CA PRO A 29 9.13 11.23 11.45
C PRO A 29 7.78 10.51 11.48
N VAL A 30 7.47 9.77 10.41
CA VAL A 30 6.24 8.98 10.27
C VAL A 30 6.59 7.51 10.10
N LEU A 31 5.91 6.65 10.86
CA LEU A 31 6.00 5.20 10.75
C LEU A 31 4.69 4.66 10.17
N ALA A 32 4.78 3.95 9.05
CA ALA A 32 3.66 3.28 8.42
C ALA A 32 3.85 1.76 8.47
N ILE A 33 2.80 1.02 8.85
CA ILE A 33 2.87 -0.42 9.11
C ILE A 33 1.85 -1.15 8.26
N CYS A 34 2.26 -2.28 7.64
CA CYS A 34 1.39 -3.14 6.84
C CYS A 34 0.69 -2.35 5.71
N VAL A 35 -0.65 -2.29 5.70
CA VAL A 35 -1.43 -1.55 4.71
C VAL A 35 -1.10 -0.04 4.70
N GLY A 36 -0.65 0.52 5.82
CA GLY A 36 -0.18 1.90 5.87
C GLY A 36 1.06 2.11 5.00
N MET A 37 1.98 1.14 4.97
CA MET A 37 3.16 1.22 4.09
C MET A 37 2.75 1.17 2.63
N GLN A 38 1.80 0.30 2.28
CA GLN A 38 1.21 0.25 0.93
C GLN A 38 0.52 1.57 0.56
N ALA A 39 -0.17 2.23 1.50
CA ALA A 39 -0.82 3.52 1.28
C ALA A 39 0.18 4.67 1.02
N LEU A 40 1.42 4.58 1.50
CA LEU A 40 2.46 5.58 1.20
C LEU A 40 3.01 5.49 -0.22
N MET A 41 2.85 4.36 -0.91
CA MET A 41 3.35 4.16 -2.27
C MET A 41 2.60 5.04 -3.30
N SER A 42 3.04 5.06 -4.55
CA SER A 42 2.33 5.77 -5.62
C SER A 42 1.04 5.06 -6.01
N HIS A 43 1.10 3.74 -6.19
CA HIS A 43 -0.02 2.97 -6.73
C HIS A 43 -0.03 1.53 -6.18
N SER A 44 -1.21 0.93 -6.15
CA SER A 44 -1.39 -0.51 -5.88
C SER A 44 -2.27 -1.15 -6.94
N GLU A 45 -1.82 -2.28 -7.48
CA GLU A 45 -2.59 -3.06 -8.47
C GLU A 45 -3.79 -3.82 -7.85
N GLU A 46 -3.86 -3.88 -6.51
CA GLU A 46 -4.97 -4.54 -5.84
C GLU A 46 -6.30 -3.84 -6.11
N ASN A 47 -7.41 -4.59 -6.00
CA ASN A 47 -8.77 -4.06 -6.14
C ASN A 47 -9.07 -3.38 -7.51
N GLY A 48 -8.31 -3.72 -8.55
CA GLY A 48 -8.47 -3.15 -9.90
C GLY A 48 -7.62 -1.90 -10.17
N GLY A 49 -6.64 -1.61 -9.29
CA GLY A 49 -5.82 -0.41 -9.36
C GLY A 49 -6.32 0.66 -8.40
N VAL A 50 -5.43 1.16 -7.54
CA VAL A 50 -5.71 2.19 -6.54
C VAL A 50 -4.53 3.16 -6.49
N ASP A 51 -4.80 4.43 -6.79
CA ASP A 51 -3.84 5.50 -6.53
C ASP A 51 -3.76 5.79 -5.03
N CYS A 52 -2.54 5.71 -4.52
CA CYS A 52 -2.20 5.85 -3.11
C CYS A 52 -1.74 7.30 -2.82
N LEU A 53 -1.07 7.53 -1.69
CA LEU A 53 -0.67 8.87 -1.26
C LEU A 53 0.55 9.43 -2.02
N ASN A 54 1.26 8.59 -2.76
CA ASN A 54 2.41 8.98 -3.58
C ASN A 54 3.50 9.73 -2.80
N VAL A 55 3.72 9.31 -1.55
CA VAL A 55 4.81 9.82 -0.70
C VAL A 55 6.13 9.15 -1.08
N ILE A 56 6.06 7.85 -1.40
CA ILE A 56 7.20 7.04 -1.83
C ILE A 56 6.92 6.55 -3.25
N PRO A 57 7.80 6.83 -4.24
CA PRO A 57 7.65 6.31 -5.59
C PRO A 57 7.64 4.77 -5.60
N GLY A 58 6.57 4.16 -6.13
CA GLY A 58 6.52 2.71 -6.27
C GLY A 58 5.12 2.14 -6.52
N THR A 59 5.09 0.91 -7.04
CA THR A 59 3.86 0.17 -7.31
C THR A 59 3.83 -1.12 -6.49
N VAL A 60 2.79 -1.28 -5.67
CA VAL A 60 2.52 -2.54 -4.97
C VAL A 60 1.83 -3.49 -5.94
N ARG A 61 2.54 -4.57 -6.29
CA ARG A 61 2.08 -5.56 -7.26
C ARG A 61 1.11 -6.55 -6.65
N HIS A 62 0.08 -6.88 -7.40
CA HIS A 62 -0.84 -7.95 -7.04
C HIS A 62 -0.24 -9.29 -7.47
N PHE A 63 -0.21 -10.28 -6.58
CA PHE A 63 0.37 -11.60 -6.88
C PHE A 63 -0.33 -12.37 -8.01
N GLY A 64 -1.57 -11.98 -8.37
CA GLY A 64 -2.26 -12.48 -9.55
C GLY A 64 -2.75 -13.92 -9.43
N HIS A 65 -3.15 -14.49 -10.56
CA HIS A 65 -3.43 -15.92 -10.74
C HIS A 65 -2.80 -16.39 -12.06
N PRO A 66 -2.25 -17.61 -12.14
CA PRO A 66 -2.11 -18.57 -11.04
C PRO A 66 -0.98 -18.17 -10.07
N LEU A 67 -1.20 -18.39 -8.77
CA LEU A 67 -0.20 -18.17 -7.73
C LEU A 67 0.86 -19.28 -7.81
N GLN A 68 1.86 -19.09 -8.67
CA GLN A 68 2.98 -20.01 -8.87
C GLN A 68 4.31 -19.28 -8.75
N ASP A 69 5.33 -19.95 -8.23
CA ASP A 69 6.70 -19.45 -8.20
C ASP A 69 7.42 -19.69 -9.55
N ALA A 70 8.71 -19.35 -9.60
CA ALA A 70 9.53 -19.52 -10.79
C ALA A 70 9.66 -21.00 -11.24
N ASP A 71 9.46 -21.94 -10.34
CA ASP A 71 9.55 -23.39 -10.57
C ASP A 71 8.16 -24.03 -10.81
N GLY A 72 7.11 -23.21 -10.91
CA GLY A 72 5.73 -23.66 -11.14
C GLY A 72 5.03 -24.21 -9.89
N GLN A 73 5.64 -24.11 -8.71
CA GLN A 73 5.02 -24.56 -7.46
C GLN A 73 3.99 -23.55 -6.98
N ARG A 74 2.89 -24.04 -6.41
CA ARG A 74 1.82 -23.18 -5.90
C ARG A 74 2.32 -22.31 -4.74
N LEU A 75 2.30 -20.99 -4.93
CA LEU A 75 2.54 -20.00 -3.88
C LEU A 75 1.39 -20.05 -2.86
N LYS A 76 1.72 -20.39 -1.62
CA LYS A 76 0.78 -20.34 -0.49
C LYS A 76 0.60 -18.90 -0.06
N VAL A 77 -0.62 -18.36 -0.13
CA VAL A 77 -0.95 -17.01 0.34
C VAL A 77 -1.96 -17.09 1.50
N PRO A 78 -1.72 -16.40 2.64
CA PRO A 78 -0.51 -15.63 2.96
C PRO A 78 0.69 -16.56 3.19
N HIS A 79 1.83 -16.21 2.59
CA HIS A 79 3.10 -16.86 2.89
C HIS A 79 3.61 -16.23 4.19
N MET A 80 3.38 -16.90 5.32
CA MET A 80 3.90 -16.47 6.62
C MET A 80 5.00 -17.43 7.05
N GLY A 81 6.24 -16.96 7.04
CA GLY A 81 7.44 -17.76 7.34
C GLY A 81 8.62 -17.34 6.46
N TRP A 82 9.83 -17.57 6.97
CA TRP A 82 11.08 -17.52 6.21
C TRP A 82 11.36 -18.89 5.59
#